data_AF-A0A7Y0S2Q5-F1
#
_entry.id   AF-A0A7Y0S2Q5-F1
#
_cell.length_a   1.000
_cell.length_b   1.000
_cell.length_c   1.000
_cell.angle_alpha   90.00
_cell.angle_beta   90.00
_cell.angle_gamma   90.00
#
_symmetry.space_group_name_H-M   'P 1'
#
loop_
_entity.id
_entity.type
_entity.pdbx_description
1 polymer ?
#
loop_
_entity_poly.entity_id
_entity_poly.type
_entity_poly.pdbx_seq_one_letter_code
_entity_poly.pdbx_strand_id
1 'polypeptide(L)'
;LNRILKGERSADFMLEDGDFLFVPTFRNTVSIMGEVQVPITYLLDNKLDIDDYLNKAGGAKKQADEDRIFVVRADGSGYKPSSG
;
A
#
# COMPACT_ATOMS: atom_id res chain seq x y z
N LEU A 1 -7.24 -6.83 20.74
CA LEU A 1 -7.04 -5.36 20.67
C LEU A 1 -8.34 -4.57 20.49
N ASN A 2 -9.13 -4.78 19.43
CA ASN A 2 -10.35 -3.98 19.18
C ASN A 2 -11.35 -3.93 20.36
N ARG A 3 -11.48 -5.01 21.12
CA ARG A 3 -12.33 -5.07 22.33
C ARG A 3 -11.76 -4.24 23.49
N ILE A 4 -10.43 -4.28 23.67
CA ILE A 4 -9.70 -3.47 24.66
C ILE A 4 -9.79 -1.98 24.29
N LEU A 5 -9.60 -1.63 23.01
CA LEU A 5 -9.76 -0.25 22.51
C LEU A 5 -11.20 0.28 22.68
N LYS A 6 -12.19 -0.62 22.72
CA LYS A 6 -13.60 -0.30 22.99
C LYS A 6 -13.95 -0.25 24.49
N GLY A 7 -13.00 -0.53 25.38
CA GLY A 7 -13.22 -0.54 26.83
C GLY A 7 -14.01 -1.74 27.34
N GLU A 8 -14.05 -2.86 26.62
CA GLU A 8 -14.70 -4.07 27.09
C GLU A 8 -13.87 -4.73 28.21
N ARG A 9 -14.34 -4.63 29.46
CA ARG A 9 -13.66 -5.21 30.66
C ARG A 9 -13.41 -6.72 30.56
N SER A 10 -14.19 -7.45 29.76
CA SER A 10 -13.96 -8.88 29.49
C SER A 10 -12.72 -9.16 28.66
N ALA A 11 -12.03 -8.13 28.17
CA ALA A 11 -10.79 -8.22 27.44
C ALA A 11 -9.58 -7.71 28.24
N ASP A 12 -9.77 -7.35 29.52
CA ASP A 12 -8.68 -6.98 30.42
C ASP A 12 -7.82 -8.20 30.73
N PHE A 13 -6.51 -8.02 30.80
CA PHE A 13 -5.53 -9.05 31.16
C PHE A 13 -4.44 -8.43 32.04
N MET A 14 -3.83 -9.26 32.88
CA MET A 14 -2.76 -8.82 33.79
C MET A 14 -1.44 -8.74 33.03
N LEU A 15 -0.63 -7.74 33.35
CA LEU A 15 0.72 -7.55 32.82
C LEU A 15 1.75 -7.84 33.91
N GLU A 16 2.90 -8.33 33.51
CA GLU A 16 4.05 -8.54 34.38
C GLU A 16 5.21 -7.59 34.01
N ASP A 17 6.17 -7.49 34.92
CA ASP A 17 7.39 -6.71 34.66
C ASP A 17 8.15 -7.30 33.46
N GLY A 18 8.47 -6.45 32.49
CA GLY A 18 9.12 -6.85 31.24
C GLY A 18 8.18 -7.04 30.05
N ASP A 19 6.85 -7.01 30.24
CA ASP A 19 5.90 -7.02 29.12
C ASP A 19 5.94 -5.69 28.34
N PHE A 20 5.78 -5.76 27.01
CA PHE A 20 5.67 -4.58 26.16
C PHE A 20 4.58 -4.74 25.10
N LEU A 21 3.84 -3.66 24.86
CA LEU A 21 2.86 -3.56 23.79
C LEU A 21 3.52 -3.04 22.52
N PHE A 22 3.63 -3.87 21.50
CA PHE A 22 4.08 -3.45 20.17
C PHE A 22 2.88 -3.20 19.25
N VAL A 23 2.73 -1.96 18.79
CA VAL A 23 1.75 -1.57 17.77
C VAL A 23 2.49 -1.29 16.45
N PRO A 24 2.48 -2.22 15.48
CA PRO A 24 3.15 -2.00 14.22
C PRO A 24 2.46 -0.90 13.41
N THR A 25 3.25 -0.04 12.76
CA THR A 25 2.74 0.91 11.77
C THR A 25 2.82 0.27 10.38
N PHE A 26 1.66 0.04 9.77
CA PHE A 26 1.60 -0.39 8.37
C PHE A 26 1.57 0.85 7.48
N ARG A 27 2.67 1.12 6.76
CA ARG A 27 2.68 2.11 5.70
C ARG A 27 2.28 1.41 4.41
N ASN A 28 1.01 1.57 4.03
CA ASN A 28 0.56 1.15 2.71
C ASN A 28 1.26 2.03 1.66
N THR A 29 1.95 1.40 0.74
CA THR A 29 2.69 2.08 -0.32
C THR A 29 2.36 1.50 -1.69
N VAL A 30 2.57 2.33 -2.70
CA VAL A 30 2.51 1.94 -4.12
C VAL A 30 3.90 2.19 -4.70
N SER A 31 4.50 1.14 -5.25
CA SER A 31 5.78 1.24 -5.94
C SER A 31 5.55 1.25 -7.45
N ILE A 32 6.05 2.29 -8.13
CA ILE A 32 6.03 2.39 -9.58
C ILE A 32 7.43 2.07 -10.10
N MET A 33 7.54 1.04 -10.94
CA MET A 33 8.80 0.51 -11.47
C MET A 33 8.65 0.13 -12.95
N GLY A 34 9.78 -0.05 -13.64
CA GLY A 34 9.82 -0.40 -15.07
C GLY A 34 10.11 0.80 -15.97
N GLU A 35 9.47 0.85 -17.15
CA GLU A 35 9.66 1.88 -18.17
C GLU A 35 8.87 3.17 -17.88
N VAL A 36 9.07 3.74 -16.69
CA VAL A 36 8.53 5.03 -16.25
C VAL A 36 9.62 6.08 -16.18
N GLN A 37 9.28 7.38 -16.26
CA GLN A 37 10.29 8.45 -16.24
C GLN A 37 11.14 8.39 -14.96
N VAL A 38 10.49 8.24 -13.80
CA VAL A 38 11.15 8.16 -12.49
C VAL A 38 10.56 7.01 -11.67
N PRO A 39 11.29 5.89 -11.48
CA PRO A 39 10.90 4.84 -10.55
C PRO A 39 10.86 5.37 -9.12
N ILE A 40 9.72 5.21 -8.43
CA ILE A 40 9.48 5.83 -7.12
C ILE A 40 8.42 5.06 -6.33
N THR A 41 8.46 5.20 -5.01
CA THR A 41 7.44 4.67 -4.08
C THR A 41 6.70 5.80 -3.41
N TYR A 42 5.37 5.75 -3.44
CA TYR A 42 4.48 6.70 -2.76
C TYR A 42 3.69 6.02 -1.65
N LEU A 43 3.24 6.81 -0.67
CA LEU A 43 2.19 6.37 0.24
C LEU A 43 0.89 6.16 -0.53
N LEU A 44 0.15 5.11 -0.18
CA LEU A 44 -1.17 4.86 -0.73
C LEU A 44 -2.14 5.91 -0.18
N ASP A 45 -2.65 6.73 -1.09
CA ASP A 45 -3.84 7.56 -0.95
C ASP A 45 -5.01 6.90 -1.69
N ASN A 46 -6.09 6.61 -0.95
CA ASN A 46 -7.30 5.97 -1.47
C ASN A 46 -8.11 6.88 -2.42
N LYS A 47 -7.74 8.15 -2.55
CA LYS A 47 -8.34 9.09 -3.50
C LYS A 47 -7.70 9.04 -4.88
N LEU A 48 -6.53 8.40 -5.01
CA LEU A 48 -5.78 8.33 -6.24
C LEU A 48 -6.02 7.01 -6.94
N ASP A 49 -6.12 7.07 -8.26
CA ASP A 49 -6.15 5.89 -9.11
C ASP A 49 -4.76 5.53 -9.65
N ILE A 50 -4.70 4.54 -10.53
CA ILE A 50 -3.44 4.03 -11.09
C ILE A 50 -2.77 5.08 -11.99
N ASP A 51 -3.55 5.83 -12.76
CA ASP A 51 -3.05 6.84 -13.68
C ASP A 51 -2.46 8.02 -12.90
N ASP A 52 -3.06 8.39 -11.77
CA ASP A 52 -2.50 9.37 -10.83
C ASP A 52 -1.10 8.96 -10.34
N TYR A 53 -0.91 7.69 -9.96
CA TYR A 53 0.40 7.20 -9.52
C TYR A 53 1.40 7.14 -10.67
N LEU A 54 0.96 6.75 -11.87
CA LEU A 54 1.81 6.75 -13.06
C LEU A 54 2.27 8.18 -13.41
N ASN A 55 1.35 9.15 -13.34
CA ASN A 55 1.65 10.56 -13.54
C ASN A 55 2.61 11.12 -12.49
N LYS A 56 2.49 10.70 -11.23
CA LYS A 56 3.46 11.06 -10.17
C LYS A 56 4.86 10.51 -10.45
N ALA A 57 4.98 9.39 -11.15
CA ALA A 57 6.25 8.86 -11.67
C ALA A 57 6.75 9.58 -12.94
N GLY A 58 6.07 10.66 -13.36
CA GLY A 58 6.36 11.41 -14.59
C GLY A 58 5.77 10.79 -15.86
N GLY A 59 4.90 9.80 -15.73
CA GLY A 59 4.35 9.04 -16.85
C GLY A 59 5.28 7.94 -17.35
N ALA A 60 4.82 7.25 -18.41
CA ALA A 60 5.60 6.23 -19.09
C ALA A 60 6.72 6.84 -19.96
N LYS A 61 7.78 6.06 -20.22
CA LYS A 61 8.79 6.42 -21.23
C LYS A 61 8.26 6.13 -22.63
N LYS A 62 8.84 6.78 -23.65
CA LYS A 62 8.40 6.61 -25.06
C LYS A 62 8.47 5.17 -25.56
N GLN A 63 9.41 4.37 -25.07
CA GLN A 63 9.55 2.96 -25.43
C GLN A 63 8.72 2.01 -24.56
N ALA A 64 7.97 2.53 -23.59
CA ALA A 64 7.13 1.72 -22.73
C ALA A 64 5.98 1.10 -23.54
N ASP A 65 5.62 -0.12 -23.19
CA ASP A 65 4.41 -0.74 -23.67
C ASP A 65 3.29 -0.47 -22.67
N GLU A 66 2.53 0.60 -22.90
CA GLU A 66 1.46 1.06 -22.01
C GLU A 66 0.29 0.06 -21.97
N ASP A 67 0.13 -0.79 -23.00
CA ASP A 67 -0.82 -1.90 -23.00
C ASP A 67 -0.40 -3.04 -22.07
N ARG A 68 0.81 -3.04 -21.52
CA ARG A 68 1.33 -4.09 -20.63
C ARG A 68 1.72 -3.56 -19.26
N ILE A 69 0.88 -2.70 -18.69
CA ILE A 69 0.95 -2.31 -17.28
C ILE A 69 0.27 -3.37 -16.41
N PHE A 70 0.86 -3.67 -15.26
CA PHE A 70 0.33 -4.64 -14.28
C PHE A 70 0.36 -4.05 -12.87
N VAL A 71 -0.69 -4.33 -12.10
CA VAL A 71 -0.76 -4.04 -10.67
C VAL A 71 -0.54 -5.33 -9.91
N VAL A 72 0.44 -5.35 -9.00
CA VAL A 72 0.70 -6.46 -8.08
C VAL A 72 0.36 -6.01 -6.65
N ARG A 73 -0.51 -6.76 -5.99
CA ARG A 73 -0.97 -6.48 -4.63
C ARG A 73 -0.11 -7.21 -3.61
N ALA A 74 -0.17 -6.75 -2.36
CA ALA A 74 0.60 -7.33 -1.25
C ALA A 74 0.26 -8.80 -0.96
N ASP A 75 -0.93 -9.26 -1.36
CA ASP A 75 -1.35 -10.66 -1.27
C ASP A 75 -0.79 -11.55 -2.40
N GLY A 76 0.01 -10.98 -3.31
CA GLY A 76 0.60 -11.67 -4.47
C GLY A 76 -0.32 -11.76 -5.68
N SER A 77 -1.56 -11.26 -5.61
CA SER A 77 -2.44 -11.19 -6.77
C SER A 77 -1.97 -10.11 -7.75
N GLY A 78 -2.16 -10.37 -9.04
CA GLY A 78 -1.80 -9.46 -10.12
C GLY A 78 -2.94 -9.29 -11.11
N TYR A 79 -3.13 -8.09 -11.63
CA TYR A 79 -4.08 -7.84 -12.73
C TYR A 79 -3.58 -6.74 -13.66
N LYS A 80 -4.02 -6.79 -14.92
CA LYS A 80 -3.90 -5.68 -15.86
C LYS A 80 -5.03 -4.70 -15.56
N PRO A 81 -4.74 -3.44 -15.20
CA PRO A 81 -5.80 -2.46 -15.02
C PRO A 81 -6.48 -2.19 -16.36
N SER A 82 -7.81 -2.12 -16.33
CA SER A 82 -8.58 -1.67 -17.49
C SER A 82 -8.32 -0.19 -17.66
N SER A 83 -7.55 0.16 -18.69
CA SER A 83 -7.47 1.53 -19.22
C SER A 83 -8.90 2.02 -19.46
N GLY A 84 -9.25 3.18 -18.91
CA GLY A 84 -10.54 3.83 -19.15
C GLY A 84 -10.76 4.15 -20.63
#